data_AF-A0A3A9WUN8-F1
#
_entry.id   AF-A0A3A9WUN8-F1
#
_cell.length_a   1.000
_cell.length_b   1.000
_cell.length_c   1.000
_cell.angle_alpha   90.00
_cell.angle_beta   90.00
_cell.angle_gamma   90.00
#
_symmetry.space_group_name_H-M   'P 1'
#
loop_
_entity.id
_entity.type
_entity.pdbx_description
1 polymer ?
#
loop_
_entity_poly.entity_id
_entity_poly.type
_entity_poly.pdbx_seq_one_letter_code
_entity_poly.pdbx_strand_id
1 'polypeptide(L)' 'MRARITLDGRKNVETTKGFPIIIYVTKNKKEKPIRTGYFSKKKDWDNSNALPKKSHPDYIGLVNYL' A
#
# COMPACT_ATOMS: atom_id res chain seq x y z
N MET A 1 15.94 -1.34 -11.46
CA MET A 1 14.74 -0.63 -10.97
C MET A 1 14.19 -1.45 -9.82
N ARG A 2 13.78 -0.84 -8.70
CA ARG A 2 13.20 -1.55 -7.54
C ARG A 2 11.87 -0.92 -7.20
N ALA A 3 10.86 -1.73 -6.88
CA ALA A 3 9.57 -1.27 -6.41
C ALA A 3 9.30 -1.82 -5.00
N ARG A 4 8.68 -1.03 -4.13
CA ARG A 4 8.25 -1.43 -2.79
C ARG A 4 6.83 -0.95 -2.57
N ILE A 5 5.94 -1.85 -2.16
CA ILE A 5 4.55 -1.54 -1.86
C ILE A 5 4.42 -1.44 -0.33
N THR A 6 3.74 -0.42 0.17
CA THR A 6 3.47 -0.27 1.61
C THR A 6 2.28 0.65 1.84
N LEU A 7 1.70 0.59 3.02
CA LEU A 7 0.83 1.65 3.51
C LEU A 7 1.64 2.92 3.75
N ASP A 8 1.03 4.08 3.50
CA ASP A 8 1.61 5.36 3.89
C ASP A 8 1.67 5.45 5.42
N GLY A 9 2.88 5.33 5.97
CA GLY A 9 3.14 5.38 7.41
C GLY A 9 3.24 6.79 8.00
N ARG A 10 3.03 7.85 7.20
CA ARG A 10 3.08 9.23 7.69
C ARG A 10 2.00 9.49 8.74
N LYS A 11 2.34 10.25 9.79
CA LYS A 11 1.37 10.70 10.80
C LYS A 11 0.25 11.51 10.12
N ASN A 12 -1.00 11.27 10.52
CA ASN A 12 -2.22 11.95 10.05
C ASN A 12 -2.65 11.66 8.59
N VAL A 13 -2.19 10.56 7.99
CA VAL A 13 -2.62 10.15 6.63
C VAL A 13 -3.75 9.10 6.66
N GLU A 14 -4.13 8.65 7.85
CA GLU A 14 -5.27 7.75 8.01
C GLU A 14 -6.57 8.46 7.64
N THR A 15 -7.28 7.90 6.66
CA THR A 15 -8.60 8.35 6.25
C THR A 15 -9.68 7.46 6.89
N THR A 16 -10.95 7.80 6.71
CA THR A 16 -12.07 6.92 7.09
C THR A 16 -11.99 5.52 6.46
N LYS A 17 -11.34 5.40 5.30
CA LYS A 17 -11.10 4.14 4.58
C LYS A 17 -9.81 3.42 5.00
N GLY A 18 -8.97 4.05 5.82
CA GLY A 18 -7.67 3.51 6.26
C GLY A 18 -6.48 4.28 5.67
N PHE A 19 -5.31 3.64 5.65
CA PHE A 19 -4.07 4.20 5.12
C PHE A 19 -4.01 3.99 3.61
N PRO A 20 -3.61 4.99 2.81
CA PRO A 20 -3.44 4.82 1.38
C PRO A 20 -2.28 3.87 1.09
N ILE A 21 -2.44 3.04 0.07
CA ILE A 21 -1.40 2.14 -0.42
C ILE A 21 -0.53 2.89 -1.43
N ILE A 22 0.78 2.90 -1.19
CA ILE A 22 1.77 3.61 -1.99
C ILE A 22 2.78 2.60 -2.56
N ILE A 23 3.08 2.77 -3.85
CA ILE A 23 4.16 2.05 -4.53
C ILE A 23 5.35 3.01 -4.65
N TYR A 24 6.42 2.70 -3.95
CA TYR A 24 7.68 3.43 -4.07
C TYR A 24 8.52 2.82 -5.19
N VAL A 25 8.74 3.56 -6.26
CA VAL A 25 9.58 3.15 -7.39
C VAL A 25 10.92 3.85 -7.31
N THR A 26 11.99 3.07 -7.20
CA THR A 26 13.37 3.56 -7.12
C THR A 26 14.10 3.32 -8.44
N LYS A 27 14.52 4.43 -9.07
CA LYS A 27 15.35 4.45 -10.28
C LYS A 27 16.49 5.46 -10.09
N ASN A 28 17.73 5.07 -10.40
CA ASN A 28 18.90 5.94 -10.33
C ASN A 28 19.06 6.66 -8.98
N LYS A 29 18.93 5.93 -7.86
CA LYS A 29 18.97 6.44 -6.47
C LYS A 29 17.86 7.45 -6.10
N LYS A 30 16.88 7.70 -6.98
CA LYS A 30 15.70 8.52 -6.71
C LYS A 30 14.49 7.62 -6.49
N GLU A 31 13.87 7.72 -5.33
CA GLU A 31 12.61 7.06 -5.00
C GLU A 31 11.44 8.01 -5.31
N LYS A 32 10.42 7.52 -6.00
CA LYS A 32 9.18 8.26 -6.29
C LYS A 32 7.98 7.49 -5.74
N PRO A 33 7.15 8.10 -4.88
CA PRO A 33 5.90 7.49 -4.43
C PRO A 33 4.83 7.60 -5.53
N ILE A 34 4.16 6.50 -5.81
CA ILE A 34 2.99 6.41 -6.69
C ILE A 34 1.80 6.07 -5.81
N ARG A 35 0.78 6.94 -5.78
CA ARG A 35 -0.47 6.68 -5.06
C ARG A 35 -1.36 5.79 -5.92
N THR A 36 -1.80 4.68 -5.34
CA THR A 36 -2.62 3.68 -6.05
C THR A 36 -4.11 4.05 -6.07
N GLY A 37 -4.55 4.95 -5.19
CA GLY A 37 -5.97 5.27 -4.98
C GLY A 37 -6.70 4.28 -4.07
N TYR A 38 -6.04 3.17 -3.71
CA TYR A 38 -6.56 2.20 -2.77
C TYR A 38 -6.10 2.50 -1.33
N PHE A 39 -6.87 1.97 -0.39
CA PHE A 39 -6.68 2.15 1.04
C PHE A 39 -6.79 0.81 1.73
N SER A 40 -6.04 0.63 2.83
CA SER A 40 -6.17 -0.52 3.71
C SER A 40 -5.89 -0.12 5.16
N LYS A 41 -6.55 -0.79 6.09
CA LYS A 41 -6.30 -0.62 7.53
C LYS A 41 -5.08 -1.44 7.92
N LYS A 42 -4.31 -0.99 8.91
CA LYS A 42 -3.14 -1.74 9.43
C LYS A 42 -3.46 -3.19 9.82
N LYS A 43 -4.67 -3.42 10.36
CA LYS A 43 -5.12 -4.77 10.72
C LYS A 43 -5.27 -5.71 9.51
N ASP A 44 -5.61 -5.15 8.35
CA ASP A 44 -5.92 -5.85 7.10
C ASP A 44 -4.75 -5.83 6.10
N TRP A 45 -3.57 -5.39 6.53
CA TRP A 45 -2.36 -5.32 5.73
C TRP A 45 -1.26 -6.21 6.30
N ASP A 46 -0.60 -6.95 5.42
CA ASP A 46 0.55 -7.79 5.75
C ASP A 46 1.84 -7.03 5.40
N ASN A 47 2.52 -6.52 6.42
CA ASN A 47 3.78 -5.78 6.23
C ASN A 47 4.94 -6.68 5.79
N SER A 48 4.88 -7.98 6.06
CA SER A 48 5.95 -8.92 5.68
C SER A 48 5.87 -9.25 4.20
N ASN A 49 4.65 -9.46 3.70
CA ASN A 49 4.41 -9.78 2.29
C ASN A 49 4.09 -8.54 1.42
N ALA A 50 3.95 -7.36 2.02
CA ALA A 50 3.52 -6.13 1.35
C ALA A 50 2.21 -6.27 0.56
N LEU A 51 1.28 -7.07 1.11
CA LEU A 51 0.02 -7.44 0.48
C LEU A 51 -1.16 -7.24 1.44
N PRO A 52 -2.40 -7.10 0.93
CA PRO A 52 -3.58 -7.15 1.77
C PRO A 52 -3.73 -8.55 2.39
N LYS A 53 -4.26 -8.61 3.60
CA LYS A 53 -4.72 -9.87 4.20
C LYS A 53 -6.06 -10.27 3.59
N LYS A 54 -6.39 -11.56 3.69
CA LYS A 54 -7.71 -12.09 3.29
C LYS A 54 -8.89 -11.41 4.02
N SER A 55 -8.64 -10.76 5.16
CA SER A 55 -9.65 -9.97 5.88
C SER A 55 -9.98 -8.63 5.23
N HIS A 56 -9.20 -8.18 4.25
CA HIS A 56 -9.46 -6.93 3.55
C HIS A 56 -10.79 -7.02 2.77
N PRO A 57 -11.71 -6.03 2.91
CA PRO A 57 -13.01 -6.06 2.23
C PRO A 57 -12.92 -6.21 0.71
N ASP A 58 -11.84 -5.68 0.13
CA ASP A 58 -11.55 -5.75 -1.30
C ASP A 58 -10.26 -6.54 -1.58
N TYR A 59 -10.10 -7.70 -0.93
CA TYR A 59 -8.89 -8.51 -1.06
C TYR A 59 -8.61 -8.92 -2.52
N ILE A 60 -9.62 -9.44 -3.23
CA ILE A 60 -9.45 -9.96 -4.59
C ILE A 60 -9.10 -8.84 -5.57
N GLY A 61 -9.82 -7.70 -5.53
CA GLY A 61 -9.56 -6.57 -6.41
C GLY A 61 -8.16 -6.00 -6.21
N LEU A 62 -7.75 -5.88 -4.95
CA LEU A 62 -6.45 -5.32 -4.61
C LEU A 62 -5.28 -6.25 -4.91
N VAL A 63 -5.43 -7.57 -4.71
CA VAL A 63 -4.42 -8.56 -5.09
C VAL A 63 -4.24 -8.64 -6.60
N ASN A 64 -5.31 -8.51 -7.39
CA ASN A 64 -5.21 -8.52 -8.84
C ASN A 64 -4.57 -7.24 -9.41
N TYR A 65 -4.63 -6.13 -8.66
CA TYR A 65 -4.07 -4.84 -9.06
C TYR A 65 -2.56 -4.71 -8.76
N LEU A 66 -2.11 -5.24 -7.60
CA LEU A 66 -0.73 -5.12 -7.11
C LEU A 66 0.21 -6.15 -7.75
#